data_AF-A0A946X490-F1
#
_entry.id   AF-A0A946X490-F1
#
_cell.length_a   1.000
_cell.length_b   1.000
_cell.length_c   1.000
_cell.angle_alpha   90.00
_cell.angle_beta   90.00
_cell.angle_gamma   90.00
#
_symmetry.space_group_name_H-M   'P 1'
#
loop_
_entity.id
_entity.type
_entity.pdbx_description
1 polymer ?
#
loop_
_entity_poly.entity_id
_entity_poly.type
_entity_poly.pdbx_seq_one_letter_code
_entity_poly.pdbx_strand_id
1 'polypeptide(L)'
;MHPGRRLAVVAVVAVAIIASAFVGVRYLRALDMRSSDPTSAKVAATEELVCYELTTERPLRVRVRPPDTEYRVISHLLVPTADASAPAEEYLYGISARILDADGGVIQEATYWTRTRATKVAQPGGPGWESAFFYPPRDVMPTDGRTSTVLIPAASKPASLELSLVSDGGATGAVRLYRRAERDAKSHRGAWRRLRKAERADLARHNVYDPSMLTADDKRALTKFAWERTAADG
;
A
#
# COMPACT_ATOMS: atom_id res chain seq x y z
N MET A 1 34.52 -59.03 38.28
CA MET A 1 33.99 -58.00 37.34
C MET A 1 32.53 -57.75 37.67
N HIS A 2 32.20 -56.58 38.26
CA HIS A 2 30.84 -56.33 38.77
C HIS A 2 29.87 -55.88 37.65
N PRO A 3 28.70 -56.52 37.51
CA PRO A 3 27.72 -56.22 36.46
C PRO A 3 27.13 -54.79 36.54
N GLY A 4 27.12 -54.16 37.73
CA GLY A 4 26.63 -52.79 37.91
C GLY A 4 27.48 -51.70 37.23
N ARG A 5 28.79 -51.94 37.03
CA ARG A 5 29.69 -50.97 36.39
C ARG A 5 29.48 -50.89 34.87
N ARG A 6 29.07 -51.99 34.22
CA ARG A 6 28.78 -52.03 32.78
C ARG A 6 27.46 -51.33 32.46
N LEU A 7 26.44 -51.51 33.30
CA LEU A 7 25.16 -50.81 33.19
C LEU A 7 25.30 -49.29 33.34
N ALA A 8 26.12 -48.83 34.29
CA ALA A 8 26.37 -47.40 34.50
C ALA A 8 27.06 -46.75 33.28
N VAL A 9 28.05 -47.42 32.67
CA VAL A 9 28.74 -46.90 31.48
C VAL A 9 27.81 -46.84 30.27
N VAL A 10 26.97 -47.85 30.06
CA VAL A 10 25.99 -47.87 28.96
C VAL A 10 24.96 -46.74 29.14
N ALA A 11 24.49 -46.48 30.36
CA ALA A 11 23.55 -45.39 30.63
C ALA A 11 24.15 -44.00 30.34
N VAL A 12 25.41 -43.76 30.72
CA VAL A 12 26.10 -42.47 30.45
C VAL A 12 26.29 -42.25 28.95
N VAL A 13 26.70 -43.30 28.21
CA VAL A 13 26.87 -43.22 26.75
C VAL A 13 25.52 -42.96 26.06
N ALA A 14 24.44 -43.63 26.50
CA ALA A 14 23.12 -43.41 25.94
C ALA A 14 22.63 -41.97 26.17
N VAL A 15 22.84 -41.40 27.36
CA VAL A 15 22.48 -40.01 27.66
C VAL A 15 23.30 -39.03 26.81
N ALA A 16 24.60 -39.28 26.61
CA ALA A 16 25.45 -38.44 25.77
C ALA A 16 25.02 -38.45 24.30
N ILE A 17 24.61 -39.61 23.77
CA ILE A 17 24.10 -39.74 22.40
C ILE A 17 22.77 -38.99 22.24
N ILE A 18 21.85 -39.14 23.20
CA ILE A 18 20.55 -38.44 23.18
C ILE A 18 20.75 -36.93 23.28
N ALA A 19 21.64 -36.46 24.15
CA ALA A 19 21.96 -35.04 24.27
C ALA A 19 22.59 -34.48 22.99
N SER A 20 23.50 -35.24 22.36
CA SER A 20 24.13 -34.86 21.09
C SER A 20 23.13 -34.82 19.93
N ALA A 21 22.20 -35.78 19.87
CA ALA A 21 21.12 -35.78 18.90
C ALA A 21 20.17 -34.59 19.11
N PHE A 22 19.87 -34.25 20.36
CA PHE A 22 19.03 -33.09 20.70
C PHE A 22 19.68 -31.76 20.30
N VAL A 23 20.98 -31.60 20.57
CA VAL A 23 21.75 -30.42 20.13
C VAL A 23 21.87 -30.36 18.61
N GLY A 24 22.11 -31.50 17.95
CA GLY A 24 22.17 -31.60 16.49
C GLY A 24 20.85 -31.21 15.81
N VAL A 25 19.72 -31.69 16.31
CA VAL A 25 18.38 -31.32 15.81
C VAL A 25 18.08 -29.84 16.02
N ARG A 26 18.47 -29.27 17.17
CA ARG A 26 18.34 -27.83 17.44
C ARG A 26 19.20 -27.00 16.48
N TYR A 27 20.43 -27.44 16.20
CA TYR A 27 21.35 -26.76 15.30
C TYR A 27 20.88 -26.83 13.84
N LEU A 28 20.43 -27.99 13.39
CA LEU A 28 19.86 -28.16 12.05
C LEU A 28 18.59 -27.31 11.86
N ARG A 29 17.68 -27.26 12.84
CA ARG A 29 16.51 -26.37 12.79
C ARG A 29 16.89 -24.89 12.78
N ALA A 30 17.95 -24.49 13.49
CA ALA A 30 18.45 -23.13 13.48
C ALA A 30 19.08 -22.74 12.13
N LEU A 31 19.69 -23.71 11.42
CA LEU A 31 20.20 -23.52 10.06
C LEU A 31 19.07 -23.45 9.02
N ASP A 32 18.02 -24.26 9.17
CA ASP A 32 16.86 -24.27 8.27
C ASP A 32 16.04 -22.96 8.36
N MET A 33 15.96 -22.37 9.56
CA MET A 33 15.41 -21.02 9.75
C MET A 33 16.27 -19.90 9.14
N ARG A 34 17.58 -20.14 8.94
CA ARG A 34 18.48 -19.16 8.30
C ARG A 34 18.48 -19.25 6.76
N SER A 35 18.03 -20.37 6.18
CA SER A 35 17.96 -20.56 4.72
C SER A 35 16.62 -20.13 4.10
N SER A 36 15.63 -19.77 4.92
CA SER A 36 14.40 -19.15 4.43
C SER A 36 14.69 -17.67 4.17
N ASP A 37 14.91 -17.28 2.91
CA ASP A 37 15.11 -15.87 2.55
C ASP A 37 13.89 -15.05 3.05
N PRO A 38 14.06 -14.20 4.09
CA PRO A 38 12.95 -13.47 4.70
C PRO A 38 12.26 -12.53 3.70
N THR A 39 12.97 -12.12 2.64
CA THR A 39 12.41 -11.34 1.52
C THR A 39 11.41 -12.16 0.72
N SER A 40 11.74 -13.42 0.42
CA SER A 40 10.87 -14.31 -0.37
C SER A 40 9.56 -14.65 0.35
N ALA A 41 9.62 -14.92 1.65
CA ALA A 41 8.43 -15.15 2.48
C ALA A 41 7.58 -13.88 2.64
N LYS A 42 8.22 -12.70 2.73
CA LYS A 42 7.53 -11.41 2.76
C LYS A 42 6.82 -11.12 1.44
N VAL A 43 7.48 -11.29 0.30
CA VAL A 43 6.88 -11.10 -1.03
C VAL A 43 5.70 -12.03 -1.23
N ALA A 44 5.80 -13.30 -0.82
CA ALA A 44 4.72 -14.28 -0.94
C ALA A 44 3.47 -13.93 -0.10
N ALA A 45 3.63 -13.18 0.98
CA ALA A 45 2.53 -12.75 1.86
C ALA A 45 2.01 -11.33 1.54
N THR A 46 2.60 -10.63 0.58
CA THR A 46 2.31 -9.22 0.28
C THR A 46 1.36 -9.09 -0.91
N GLU A 47 0.36 -8.20 -0.80
CA GLU A 47 -0.47 -7.81 -1.94
C GLU A 47 0.34 -6.96 -2.92
N GLU A 48 0.50 -7.43 -4.16
CA GLU A 48 1.23 -6.69 -5.19
C GLU A 48 0.39 -5.53 -5.73
N LEU A 49 0.95 -4.32 -5.68
CA LEU A 49 0.29 -3.10 -6.12
C LEU A 49 1.13 -2.44 -7.21
N VAL A 50 0.54 -2.28 -8.39
CA VAL A 50 1.19 -1.55 -9.48
C VAL A 50 1.01 -0.04 -9.25
N CYS A 51 2.13 0.68 -9.23
CA CYS A 51 2.19 2.13 -9.12
C CYS A 51 2.93 2.71 -10.34
N TYR A 52 2.59 3.93 -10.71
CA TYR A 52 3.31 4.70 -11.73
C TYR A 52 4.37 5.55 -11.07
N GLU A 53 5.57 5.56 -11.66
CA GLU A 53 6.62 6.48 -11.25
C GLU A 53 6.23 7.91 -11.62
N LEU A 54 6.46 8.85 -10.71
CA LEU A 54 6.16 10.25 -10.90
C LEU A 54 7.41 11.08 -10.60
N THR A 55 7.77 11.98 -11.50
CA THR A 55 8.91 12.89 -11.33
C THR A 55 8.47 14.31 -11.65
N THR A 56 9.34 15.29 -11.39
CA THR A 56 9.08 16.68 -11.77
C THR A 56 9.15 16.88 -13.30
N GLU A 57 9.98 16.11 -13.99
CA GLU A 57 10.28 16.29 -15.41
C GLU A 57 9.35 15.48 -16.34
N ARG A 58 8.86 14.33 -15.86
CA ARG A 58 8.02 13.42 -16.64
C ARG A 58 6.61 13.37 -16.05
N PRO A 59 5.67 14.20 -16.56
CA PRO A 59 4.29 14.15 -16.13
C PRO A 59 3.65 12.83 -16.52
N LEU A 60 2.84 12.28 -15.61
CA LEU A 60 1.96 11.15 -15.88
C LEU A 60 0.68 11.67 -16.50
N ARG A 61 0.35 11.24 -17.72
CA ARG A 61 -0.88 11.64 -18.39
C ARG A 61 -1.91 10.51 -18.33
N VAL A 62 -3.16 10.84 -18.05
CA VAL A 62 -4.29 9.90 -18.11
C VAL A 62 -5.42 10.50 -18.93
N ARG A 63 -6.08 9.67 -19.73
CA ARG A 63 -7.30 10.04 -20.45
C ARG A 63 -8.45 10.33 -19.46
N VAL A 64 -9.06 11.50 -19.62
CA VAL A 64 -10.35 11.82 -18.97
C VAL A 64 -11.47 11.40 -19.89
N ARG A 65 -12.39 10.57 -19.40
CA ARG A 65 -13.53 10.08 -20.20
C ARG A 65 -14.81 10.63 -19.60
N PRO A 66 -15.77 11.16 -20.37
CA PRO A 66 -17.12 11.30 -19.85
C PRO A 66 -17.63 9.92 -19.38
N PRO A 67 -18.24 9.78 -18.19
CA PRO A 67 -18.71 10.81 -17.27
C PRO A 67 -17.80 11.03 -16.03
N ASP A 68 -16.48 10.85 -16.15
CA ASP A 68 -15.54 11.00 -15.04
C ASP A 68 -15.65 12.41 -14.43
N THR A 69 -15.98 12.47 -13.14
CA THR A 69 -16.15 13.72 -12.38
C THR A 69 -15.06 13.93 -11.33
N GLU A 70 -14.34 12.88 -10.97
CA GLU A 70 -13.44 12.87 -9.83
C GLU A 70 -12.37 11.79 -9.99
N TYR A 71 -11.14 12.17 -9.68
CA TYR A 71 -10.01 11.25 -9.55
C TYR A 71 -9.46 11.28 -8.14
N ARG A 72 -9.24 10.10 -7.58
CA ARG A 72 -8.50 9.90 -6.34
C ARG A 72 -7.07 9.51 -6.70
N VAL A 73 -6.12 10.29 -6.22
CA VAL A 73 -4.68 10.07 -6.39
C VAL A 73 -4.14 9.59 -5.06
N ILE A 74 -3.62 8.36 -5.02
CA ILE A 74 -2.85 7.84 -3.90
C ILE A 74 -1.38 7.97 -4.27
N SER A 75 -0.63 8.75 -3.51
CA SER A 75 0.77 9.05 -3.77
C SER A 75 1.66 8.63 -2.61
N HIS A 76 2.90 8.28 -2.94
CA HIS A 76 3.98 8.01 -2.02
C HIS A 76 5.21 8.77 -2.52
N LEU A 77 5.99 9.33 -1.60
CA LEU A 77 7.34 9.77 -1.92
C LEU A 77 8.28 8.57 -1.80
N LEU A 78 9.24 8.45 -2.70
CA LEU A 78 10.30 7.44 -2.62
C LEU A 78 11.53 8.10 -2.01
N VAL A 79 11.90 7.68 -0.82
CA VAL A 79 13.06 8.20 -0.09
C VAL A 79 14.17 7.15 -0.03
N PRO A 80 15.46 7.52 0.00
CA PRO A 80 16.54 6.56 0.16
C PRO A 80 16.36 5.72 1.42
N THR A 81 16.63 4.42 1.33
CA THR A 81 16.48 3.50 2.47
C THR A 81 17.40 3.88 3.65
N ALA A 82 18.54 4.51 3.38
CA ALA A 82 19.46 5.04 4.39
C ALA A 82 18.81 6.16 5.24
N ASP A 83 18.01 7.01 4.61
CA ASP A 83 17.37 8.18 5.23
C ASP A 83 16.11 7.79 6.00
N ALA A 84 15.46 6.68 5.61
CA ALA A 84 14.31 6.10 6.31
C ALA A 84 14.63 5.57 7.73
N SER A 85 15.82 5.81 8.27
CA SER A 85 16.29 5.30 9.56
C SER A 85 15.60 5.95 10.77
N ALA A 86 15.03 7.16 10.62
CA ALA A 86 14.35 7.90 11.69
C ALA A 86 12.82 7.99 11.47
N PRO A 87 11.98 7.29 12.28
CA PRO A 87 10.51 7.31 12.13
C PRO A 87 9.84 8.68 12.32
N ALA A 88 10.57 9.67 12.85
CA ALA A 88 10.04 10.99 13.17
C ALA A 88 10.24 12.01 12.05
N GLU A 89 11.03 11.71 11.02
CA GLU A 89 11.28 12.65 9.93
C GLU A 89 10.02 12.80 9.06
N GLU A 90 9.66 14.06 8.79
CA GLU A 90 8.54 14.39 7.90
C GLU A 90 9.06 14.89 6.56
N TYR A 91 8.55 14.30 5.49
CA TYR A 91 8.83 14.72 4.12
C TYR A 91 7.67 15.56 3.58
N LEU A 92 7.98 16.72 3.01
CA LEU A 92 7.02 17.58 2.32
C LEU A 92 7.14 17.36 0.81
N TYR A 93 6.02 17.12 0.15
CA TYR A 93 5.95 17.10 -1.31
C TYR A 93 4.56 17.52 -1.79
N GLY A 94 4.45 17.83 -3.08
CA GLY A 94 3.21 18.20 -3.74
C GLY A 94 2.95 17.35 -4.98
N ILE A 95 1.68 17.20 -5.32
CA ILE A 95 1.25 16.68 -6.63
C ILE A 95 0.66 17.86 -7.41
N SER A 96 1.32 18.27 -8.48
CA SER A 96 0.71 19.20 -9.44
C SER A 96 -0.23 18.43 -10.36
N ALA A 97 -1.44 18.92 -10.53
CA ALA A 97 -2.46 18.35 -11.39
C ALA A 97 -2.93 19.40 -12.40
N ARG A 98 -2.77 19.09 -13.69
CA ARG A 98 -3.25 19.91 -14.81
C ARG A 98 -4.33 19.16 -15.56
N ILE A 99 -5.49 19.79 -15.71
CA ILE A 99 -6.58 19.28 -16.54
C ILE A 99 -6.48 19.97 -17.89
N LEU A 100 -6.39 19.18 -18.95
CA LEU A 100 -6.20 19.67 -20.30
C LEU A 100 -7.43 19.40 -21.17
N ASP A 101 -7.70 20.31 -22.10
CA ASP A 101 -8.63 20.08 -23.20
C ASP A 101 -8.01 19.18 -24.29
N ALA A 102 -8.74 18.96 -25.38
CA ALA A 102 -8.30 18.11 -26.49
C ALA A 102 -7.15 18.71 -27.30
N ASP A 103 -6.96 20.03 -27.25
CA ASP A 103 -5.91 20.77 -27.96
C ASP A 103 -4.65 20.94 -27.09
N GLY A 104 -4.69 20.48 -25.84
CA GLY A 104 -3.60 20.60 -24.86
C GLY A 104 -3.62 21.90 -24.05
N GLY A 105 -4.68 22.71 -24.21
CA GLY A 105 -4.91 23.90 -23.39
C GLY A 105 -5.20 23.55 -21.94
N VAL A 106 -4.66 24.32 -21.01
CA VAL A 106 -4.89 24.12 -19.57
C VAL A 106 -6.25 24.68 -19.19
N ILE A 107 -7.17 23.80 -18.80
CA ILE A 107 -8.47 24.15 -18.25
C ILE A 107 -8.32 24.57 -16.78
N GLN A 108 -7.53 23.82 -16.02
CA GLN A 108 -7.34 24.03 -14.59
C GLN A 108 -5.99 23.45 -14.15
N GLU A 109 -5.34 24.12 -13.20
CA GLU A 109 -4.12 23.65 -12.56
C GLU A 109 -4.22 23.84 -11.04
N ALA A 110 -3.79 22.85 -10.27
CA ALA A 110 -3.70 22.93 -8.82
C ALA A 110 -2.55 22.07 -8.29
N THR A 111 -1.90 22.51 -7.22
CA THR A 111 -0.90 21.70 -6.50
C THR A 111 -1.41 21.30 -5.13
N TYR A 112 -1.37 20.00 -4.83
CA TYR A 112 -1.81 19.42 -3.57
C TYR A 112 -0.60 19.08 -2.70
N TRP A 113 -0.27 19.97 -1.77
CA TRP A 113 0.84 19.77 -0.82
C TRP A 113 0.46 18.85 0.33
N THR A 114 1.38 17.98 0.73
CA THR A 114 1.17 17.05 1.84
C THR A 114 2.47 16.74 2.58
N ARG A 115 2.34 16.35 3.85
CA ARG A 115 3.45 15.85 4.66
C ARG A 115 3.30 14.34 4.86
N THR A 116 4.37 13.59 4.71
CA THR A 116 4.39 12.13 4.88
C THR A 116 5.56 11.69 5.75
N ARG A 117 5.55 10.43 6.16
CA ARG A 117 6.59 9.81 6.99
C ARG A 117 6.92 8.43 6.47
N ALA A 118 8.07 7.94 6.87
CA ALA A 118 8.53 6.58 6.60
C ALA A 118 8.22 5.68 7.80
N THR A 119 6.97 5.21 7.93
CA THR A 119 6.58 4.41 9.11
C THR A 119 7.22 3.02 9.07
N LYS A 120 7.87 2.66 10.18
CA LYS A 120 8.35 1.30 10.44
C LYS A 120 7.53 0.66 11.55
N VAL A 121 7.16 -0.60 11.38
CA VAL A 121 6.44 -1.42 12.35
C VAL A 121 7.39 -2.41 13.02
N ALA A 122 7.13 -2.82 14.26
CA ALA A 122 7.97 -3.80 14.92
C ALA A 122 7.85 -5.17 14.22
N GLN A 123 8.97 -5.88 14.02
CA GLN A 123 8.94 -7.22 13.47
C GLN A 123 8.21 -8.19 14.41
N PRO A 124 7.26 -9.01 13.93
CA PRO A 124 6.64 -10.04 14.74
C PRO A 124 7.69 -11.06 15.23
N GLY A 125 7.90 -11.14 16.55
CA GLY A 125 8.71 -12.20 17.17
C GLY A 125 10.22 -11.95 17.23
N GLY A 126 10.70 -10.74 16.94
CA GLY A 126 12.14 -10.42 17.01
C GLY A 126 12.44 -8.96 17.32
N PRO A 127 13.68 -8.64 17.72
CA PRO A 127 14.14 -7.26 17.85
C PRO A 127 14.34 -6.67 16.45
N GLY A 128 13.52 -5.70 16.05
CA GLY A 128 13.67 -5.02 14.76
C GLY A 128 12.47 -4.17 14.38
N TRP A 129 12.70 -3.20 13.50
CA TRP A 129 11.67 -2.37 12.88
C TRP A 129 11.71 -2.58 11.37
N GLU A 130 10.56 -2.87 10.76
CA GLU A 130 10.40 -3.16 9.34
C GLU A 130 9.47 -2.16 8.65
N SER A 131 9.70 -1.90 7.38
CA SER A 131 8.88 -0.99 6.59
C SER A 131 7.56 -1.65 6.18
N ALA A 132 6.46 -0.93 6.36
CA ALA A 132 5.11 -1.37 5.97
C ALA A 132 4.95 -1.53 4.44
N PHE A 133 5.76 -0.81 3.66
CA PHE A 133 5.80 -0.86 2.20
C PHE A 133 7.24 -1.03 1.73
N PHE A 134 7.46 -1.78 0.65
CA PHE A 134 8.79 -2.00 0.07
C PHE A 134 8.71 -2.17 -1.45
N TYR A 135 9.77 -1.77 -2.16
CA TYR A 135 9.85 -1.77 -3.63
C TYR A 135 11.11 -2.53 -4.08
N PRO A 136 11.07 -3.87 -4.22
CA PRO A 136 12.22 -4.62 -4.73
C PRO A 136 12.44 -4.30 -6.22
N PRO A 137 13.68 -4.19 -6.73
CA PRO A 137 14.98 -4.26 -6.04
C PRO A 137 15.65 -2.88 -5.87
N ARG A 138 14.91 -1.83 -5.49
CA ARG A 138 15.48 -0.46 -5.43
C ARG A 138 15.94 -0.09 -4.01
N ASP A 139 17.02 0.70 -3.90
CA ASP A 139 17.51 1.33 -2.65
C ASP A 139 16.63 2.48 -2.15
N VAL A 140 15.33 2.43 -2.45
CA VAL A 140 14.35 3.43 -2.06
C VAL A 140 13.18 2.76 -1.36
N MET A 141 12.57 3.52 -0.47
CA MET A 141 11.43 3.11 0.31
C MET A 141 10.28 4.08 0.10
N PRO A 142 9.08 3.58 -0.23
CA PRO A 142 7.90 4.43 -0.25
C PRO A 142 7.54 4.87 1.17
N THR A 143 7.24 6.16 1.33
CA THR A 143 6.64 6.72 2.52
C THR A 143 5.18 6.26 2.67
N ASP A 144 4.55 6.65 3.77
CA ASP A 144 3.12 6.45 3.97
C ASP A 144 2.30 7.08 2.85
N GLY A 145 1.25 6.38 2.43
CA GLY A 145 0.38 6.82 1.35
C GLY A 145 -0.42 8.06 1.71
N ARG A 146 -0.49 9.02 0.79
CA ARG A 146 -1.34 10.21 0.89
C ARG A 146 -2.37 10.21 -0.20
N THR A 147 -3.59 10.60 0.16
CA THR A 147 -4.73 10.64 -0.76
C THR A 147 -5.07 12.09 -1.08
N SER A 148 -5.16 12.40 -2.36
CA SER A 148 -5.62 13.69 -2.89
C SER A 148 -6.78 13.46 -3.85
N THR A 149 -7.68 14.43 -3.93
CA THR A 149 -8.84 14.39 -4.83
C THR A 149 -8.70 15.50 -5.88
N VAL A 150 -8.82 15.12 -7.15
CA VAL A 150 -8.88 16.03 -8.30
C VAL A 150 -10.30 16.03 -8.83
N LEU A 151 -10.96 17.19 -8.81
CA LEU A 151 -12.31 17.37 -9.35
C LEU A 151 -12.23 17.74 -10.83
N ILE A 152 -13.07 17.10 -11.64
CA ILE A 152 -13.11 17.32 -13.09
C ILE A 152 -14.25 18.31 -13.40
N PRO A 153 -13.94 19.49 -13.98
CA PRO A 153 -14.94 20.49 -14.30
C PRO A 153 -15.83 20.02 -15.46
N ALA A 154 -17.14 19.95 -15.21
CA ALA A 154 -18.10 19.38 -16.16
C ALA A 154 -18.31 20.21 -17.44
N ALA A 155 -18.13 21.54 -17.37
CA ALA A 155 -18.45 22.45 -18.47
C ALA A 155 -17.36 22.56 -19.55
N SER A 156 -16.13 22.13 -19.24
CA SER A 156 -14.92 22.48 -20.02
C SER A 156 -14.39 21.37 -20.92
N LYS A 157 -15.18 20.32 -21.17
CA LYS A 157 -14.82 19.18 -22.07
C LYS A 157 -13.38 18.67 -21.85
N PRO A 158 -13.03 18.27 -20.61
CA PRO A 158 -11.67 17.81 -20.30
C PRO A 158 -11.34 16.53 -21.07
N ALA A 159 -10.11 16.44 -21.57
CA ALA A 159 -9.63 15.33 -22.37
C ALA A 159 -8.52 14.54 -21.67
N SER A 160 -7.68 15.20 -20.87
CA SER A 160 -6.62 14.54 -20.11
C SER A 160 -6.35 15.20 -18.77
N LEU A 161 -5.80 14.41 -17.85
CA LEU A 161 -5.27 14.85 -16.57
C LEU A 161 -3.78 14.52 -16.56
N GLU A 162 -2.95 15.53 -16.33
CA GLU A 162 -1.51 15.38 -16.12
C GLU A 162 -1.20 15.54 -14.65
N LEU A 163 -0.37 14.65 -14.13
CA LEU A 163 0.17 14.72 -12.78
C LEU A 163 1.69 14.88 -12.86
N SER A 164 2.27 15.71 -12.01
CA SER A 164 3.72 15.80 -11.80
C SER A 164 4.04 15.88 -10.32
N LEU A 165 5.22 15.39 -9.95
CA LEU A 165 5.73 15.53 -8.59
C LEU A 165 6.34 16.92 -8.41
N VAL A 166 5.98 17.58 -7.31
CA VAL A 166 6.64 18.79 -6.83
C VAL A 166 7.38 18.44 -5.54
N SER A 167 8.69 18.44 -5.58
CA SER A 167 9.53 18.11 -4.43
C SER A 167 10.89 18.77 -4.58
N ASP A 168 11.55 19.01 -3.45
CA ASP A 168 12.92 19.48 -3.46
C ASP A 168 13.88 18.35 -3.88
N GLY A 169 14.95 18.69 -4.61
CA GLY A 169 16.09 17.79 -4.81
C GLY A 169 15.91 16.62 -5.79
N GLY A 170 14.94 16.67 -6.72
CA GLY A 170 14.80 15.65 -7.77
C GLY A 170 14.29 14.29 -7.27
N ALA A 171 13.51 14.30 -6.20
CA ALA A 171 12.91 13.08 -5.66
C ALA A 171 11.98 12.39 -6.67
N THR A 172 11.70 11.12 -6.41
CA THR A 172 10.77 10.31 -7.20
C THR A 172 9.55 9.97 -6.34
N GLY A 173 8.38 9.94 -6.97
CA GLY A 173 7.13 9.53 -6.35
C GLY A 173 6.59 8.26 -6.98
N ALA A 174 5.70 7.59 -6.28
CA ALA A 174 4.90 6.50 -6.81
C ALA A 174 3.41 6.83 -6.64
N VAL A 175 2.64 6.76 -7.72
CA VAL A 175 1.22 7.13 -7.71
C VAL A 175 0.30 6.04 -8.25
N ARG A 176 -0.90 5.99 -7.70
CA ARG A 176 -2.04 5.21 -8.20
C ARG A 176 -3.22 6.15 -8.37
N LEU A 177 -3.92 6.00 -9.48
CA LEU A 177 -5.10 6.79 -9.79
C LEU A 177 -6.33 5.91 -9.82
N TYR A 178 -7.41 6.44 -9.28
CA TYR A 178 -8.72 5.85 -9.34
C TYR A 178 -9.71 6.89 -9.83
N ARG A 179 -10.48 6.57 -10.84
CA ARG A 179 -11.63 7.38 -11.23
C ARG A 179 -12.86 6.99 -10.43
N ARG A 180 -13.73 7.95 -10.19
CA ARG A 180 -15.05 7.68 -9.62
C ARG A 180 -15.99 7.25 -10.73
N ALA A 181 -16.35 5.97 -10.74
CA ALA A 181 -17.28 5.40 -11.70
C ALA A 181 -18.63 5.09 -11.05
N GLU A 182 -19.72 5.29 -11.79
CA GLU A 182 -21.03 4.78 -11.39
C GLU A 182 -21.07 3.25 -11.58
N ARG A 183 -21.55 2.52 -10.57
CA ARG A 183 -21.71 1.07 -10.71
C ARG A 183 -22.83 0.75 -11.70
N ASP A 184 -22.71 -0.34 -12.46
CA ASP A 184 -23.84 -0.85 -13.25
C ASP A 184 -25.00 -1.24 -12.33
N ALA A 185 -26.23 -0.87 -12.70
CA ALA A 185 -27.51 -1.12 -12.01
C ALA A 185 -27.65 -2.55 -11.46
N LYS A 186 -27.14 -3.56 -12.19
CA LYS A 186 -27.15 -4.97 -11.75
C LYS A 186 -26.20 -5.22 -10.57
N SER A 187 -25.05 -4.55 -10.55
CA SER A 187 -24.02 -4.66 -9.50
C SER A 187 -24.42 -3.97 -8.18
N HIS A 188 -25.40 -3.06 -8.18
CA HIS A 188 -25.91 -2.41 -6.96
C HIS A 188 -26.67 -3.38 -6.05
N ARG A 189 -27.33 -4.41 -6.60
CA ARG A 189 -28.07 -5.37 -5.78
C ARG A 189 -27.11 -6.11 -4.85
N GLY A 190 -27.26 -5.83 -3.56
CA GLY A 190 -26.42 -6.43 -2.52
C GLY A 190 -25.03 -5.82 -2.36
N ALA A 191 -24.69 -4.72 -3.06
CA ALA A 191 -23.39 -4.05 -2.92
C ALA A 191 -23.10 -3.70 -1.46
N TRP A 192 -24.06 -3.10 -0.76
CA TRP A 192 -23.96 -2.78 0.67
C TRP A 192 -23.65 -4.01 1.54
N ARG A 193 -24.26 -5.16 1.23
CA ARG A 193 -24.05 -6.41 1.99
C ARG A 193 -22.64 -6.98 1.79
N ARG A 194 -22.00 -6.73 0.64
CA ARG A 194 -20.63 -7.19 0.36
C ARG A 194 -19.56 -6.31 1.00
N LEU A 195 -19.89 -5.07 1.37
CA LEU A 195 -18.96 -4.19 2.07
C LEU A 195 -18.64 -4.74 3.46
N ARG A 196 -17.36 -4.60 3.85
CA ARG A 196 -16.87 -4.83 5.21
C ARG A 196 -17.44 -3.79 6.16
N LYS A 197 -17.44 -4.09 7.47
CA LYS A 197 -17.96 -3.17 8.51
C LYS A 197 -17.29 -1.79 8.46
N ALA A 198 -15.98 -1.74 8.29
CA ALA A 198 -15.21 -0.49 8.20
C ALA A 198 -15.61 0.36 6.98
N GLU A 199 -15.81 -0.27 5.81
CA GLU A 199 -16.21 0.43 4.58
C GLU A 199 -17.62 1.00 4.70
N ARG A 200 -18.55 0.29 5.34
CA ARG A 200 -19.90 0.81 5.63
C ARG A 200 -19.85 1.99 6.58
N ALA A 201 -19.03 1.91 7.63
CA ALA A 201 -18.84 3.00 8.57
C ALA A 201 -18.22 4.23 7.90
N ASP A 202 -17.27 4.03 6.99
CA ASP A 202 -16.64 5.11 6.24
C ASP A 202 -17.63 5.82 5.31
N LEU A 203 -18.41 5.06 4.51
CA LEU A 203 -19.44 5.62 3.65
C LEU A 203 -20.55 6.32 4.45
N ALA A 204 -20.90 5.81 5.63
CA ALA A 204 -21.92 6.41 6.49
C ALA A 204 -21.38 7.55 7.37
N ARG A 205 -20.06 7.82 7.39
CA ARG A 205 -19.45 8.77 8.33
C ARG A 205 -20.02 10.17 8.24
N HIS A 206 -20.50 10.56 7.06
CA HIS A 206 -21.12 11.87 6.81
C HIS A 206 -22.65 11.85 6.90
N ASN A 207 -23.26 10.72 7.23
CA ASN A 207 -24.68 10.65 7.55
C ASN A 207 -24.89 10.93 9.04
N VAL A 208 -26.00 11.60 9.34
CA VAL A 208 -26.44 11.85 10.73
C VAL A 208 -26.79 10.54 11.45
N TYR A 209 -27.12 9.48 10.69
CA TYR A 209 -27.57 8.19 11.21
C TYR A 209 -26.48 7.12 11.19
N ASP A 210 -26.50 6.24 12.19
CA ASP A 210 -25.68 5.03 12.22
C ASP A 210 -25.91 4.16 10.96
N PRO A 211 -24.88 3.45 10.44
CA PRO A 211 -25.02 2.55 9.29
C PRO A 211 -26.19 1.56 9.35
N SER A 212 -26.61 1.15 10.55
CA SER A 212 -27.74 0.26 10.79
C SER A 212 -29.10 0.91 10.51
N MET A 213 -29.21 2.23 10.68
CA MET A 213 -30.43 3.02 10.51
C MET A 213 -30.65 3.54 9.09
N LEU A 214 -29.67 3.33 8.19
CA LEU A 214 -29.78 3.75 6.79
C LEU A 214 -30.88 3.00 6.04
N THR A 215 -31.70 3.74 5.29
CA THR A 215 -32.75 3.18 4.44
C THR A 215 -32.16 2.43 3.25
N ALA A 216 -33.01 1.71 2.51
CA ALA A 216 -32.57 1.08 1.27
C ALA A 216 -32.09 2.10 0.23
N ASP A 217 -32.71 3.30 0.19
CA ASP A 217 -32.31 4.39 -0.70
C ASP A 217 -30.99 5.02 -0.29
N ASP A 218 -30.76 5.24 1.00
CA ASP A 218 -29.47 5.74 1.49
C ASP A 218 -28.34 4.77 1.14
N LYS A 219 -28.57 3.47 1.36
CA LYS A 219 -27.61 2.42 1.01
C LYS A 219 -27.35 2.39 -0.49
N ARG A 220 -28.38 2.60 -1.34
CA ARG A 220 -28.23 2.72 -2.79
C ARG A 220 -27.39 3.95 -3.16
N ALA A 221 -27.70 5.11 -2.60
CA ALA A 221 -26.97 6.35 -2.85
C ALA A 221 -25.49 6.24 -2.46
N LEU A 222 -25.20 5.68 -1.29
CA LEU A 222 -23.84 5.48 -0.79
C LEU A 222 -23.04 4.44 -1.59
N THR A 223 -23.72 3.46 -2.17
CA THR A 223 -23.06 2.43 -3.00
C THR A 223 -23.10 2.73 -4.49
N LYS A 224 -23.65 3.90 -4.86
CA LYS A 224 -23.85 4.28 -6.25
C LYS A 224 -22.53 4.33 -7.02
N PHE A 225 -21.48 4.82 -6.36
CA PHE A 225 -20.18 5.00 -6.96
C PHE A 225 -19.15 3.99 -6.43
N ALA A 226 -18.15 3.72 -7.26
CA ALA A 226 -16.97 2.94 -6.93
C ALA A 226 -15.72 3.66 -7.42
N TRP A 227 -14.60 3.34 -6.78
CA TRP A 227 -13.28 3.75 -7.25
C TRP A 227 -12.75 2.66 -8.17
N GLU A 228 -12.61 2.99 -9.46
CA GLU A 228 -12.03 2.11 -10.46
C GLU A 228 -10.60 2.55 -10.73
N ARG A 229 -9.66 1.61 -10.73
CA ARG A 229 -8.26 1.92 -11.02
C ARG A 229 -8.14 2.36 -12.48
N THR A 230 -7.48 3.51 -12.68
CA THR A 230 -7.22 4.08 -14.00
C THR A 230 -5.78 3.79 -14.39
N ALA A 231 -5.57 3.35 -15.62
CA ALA A 231 -4.24 3.22 -16.19
C ALA A 231 -3.77 4.58 -16.73
N ALA A 232 -2.48 4.86 -16.59
CA ALA A 232 -1.84 5.96 -17.30
C ALA A 232 -1.72 5.65 -18.78
N ASP A 233 -1.82 6.69 -19.60
CA ASP A 233 -1.41 6.65 -20.99
C ASP A 233 0.13 6.64 -20.99
N GLY A 234 0.71 5.69 -21.72
CA GLY A 234 2.16 5.41 -21.70
C GLY A 234 3.02 6.59 -22.13
#